data_AF-A0A3A9XRU4-F1
#
_entry.id   AF-A0A3A9XRU4-F1
#
_cell.length_a   1.000
_cell.length_b   1.000
_cell.length_c   1.000
_cell.angle_alpha   90.00
_cell.angle_beta   90.00
_cell.angle_gamma   90.00
#
_symmetry.space_group_name_H-M   'P 1'
#
loop_
_entity.id
_entity.type
_entity.pdbx_description
1 polymer ?
#
loop_
_entity_poly.entity_id
_entity_poly.type
_entity_poly.pdbx_seq_one_letter_code
_entity_poly.pdbx_strand_id
1 'polypeptide(L)'
;MKALSIYVCLLLLCISCSNDDDGQVLSDLNDITSFSINEQQGTIDNNTITLEFDTGTDITALTPLIEHTGLTVVPALGSVQDFTNPVVYTVVAENGNTQEFVVTVNVDLGTASGIEFITTWSAKEITIPTDPELTYNYNVDWDNDGIVDESGITGDITHTFDTDEEHTIRITGTFPSIQFDNSTDEANKSKIISVDQWGTGVWLSMARSFIDCINLKVPATDIPDLSNVSNLSLMFLGASIVNPDVSNWDISNVTTLAGMFFLASLANPDISNWNISKVTDAGLMFNGSALSTENYDKLLINFANQTRQNDVSFGAIDTTFCSDEATDARATLISESNWSILDDGRDAQCE
;
A
#
# COMPACT_ATOMS: atom_id res chain seq x y z
N MET A 1 -32.08 19.25 38.39
CA MET A 1 -32.31 20.70 38.47
C MET A 1 -30.98 21.34 38.85
N LYS A 2 -30.39 22.12 37.91
CA LYS A 2 -29.50 23.29 38.07
C LYS A 2 -28.30 23.18 39.05
N ALA A 3 -27.05 23.12 38.58
CA ALA A 3 -26.21 24.18 37.96
C ALA A 3 -25.74 25.29 38.92
N LEU A 4 -24.42 25.46 39.05
CA LEU A 4 -23.58 26.69 38.98
C LEU A 4 -22.26 26.45 39.76
N SER A 5 -21.11 26.40 39.09
CA SER A 5 -20.28 27.52 38.63
C SER A 5 -19.49 28.18 39.76
N ILE A 6 -18.20 27.84 39.86
CA ILE A 6 -17.22 28.58 40.64
C ILE A 6 -16.34 29.34 39.65
N TYR A 7 -16.59 30.64 39.58
CA TYR A 7 -15.74 31.66 39.00
C TYR A 7 -14.36 31.62 39.69
N VAL A 8 -13.29 31.39 38.94
CA VAL A 8 -11.95 31.77 39.39
C VAL A 8 -11.65 33.16 38.86
N CYS A 9 -11.29 34.01 39.81
CA CYS A 9 -11.18 35.44 39.75
C CYS A 9 -10.13 35.90 38.74
N LEU A 10 -10.53 36.78 37.84
CA LEU A 10 -9.68 37.57 36.96
C LEU A 10 -8.81 38.50 37.85
N LEU A 11 -7.53 38.17 38.04
CA LEU A 11 -6.57 39.10 38.63
C LEU A 11 -6.22 40.15 37.58
N LEU A 12 -7.00 41.22 37.51
CA LEU A 12 -6.54 42.49 36.95
C LEU A 12 -5.46 43.03 37.90
N LEU A 13 -4.19 42.95 37.51
CA LEU A 13 -3.17 43.85 38.04
C LEU A 13 -3.44 45.25 37.47
N CYS A 14 -3.88 46.16 38.33
CA CYS A 14 -3.86 47.59 38.06
C CYS A 14 -2.39 48.04 37.89
N ILE A 15 -1.97 48.31 36.65
CA ILE A 15 -0.82 49.17 36.39
C ILE A 15 -1.34 50.61 36.41
N SER A 16 -0.80 51.36 37.35
CA SER A 16 -0.98 52.79 37.54
C SER A 16 -0.67 53.58 36.27
N CYS A 17 -1.42 54.65 36.02
CA CYS A 17 -1.18 55.63 34.97
C CYS A 17 0.27 56.15 34.96
N SER A 18 1.08 55.69 33.99
CA SER A 18 2.06 56.52 33.30
C SER A 18 1.77 56.42 31.80
N ASN A 19 1.79 57.56 31.12
CA ASN A 19 1.61 57.65 29.67
C ASN A 19 2.88 57.19 28.96
N ASP A 20 3.20 55.91 29.02
CA ASP A 20 4.13 55.27 28.09
C ASP A 20 3.35 54.19 27.34
N ASP A 21 3.01 54.51 26.10
CA ASP A 21 2.50 53.60 25.08
C ASP A 21 3.65 52.67 24.65
N ASP A 22 4.14 51.84 25.57
CA ASP A 22 4.94 50.67 25.23
C ASP A 22 3.93 49.56 24.90
N GLY A 23 3.42 49.57 23.67
CA GLY A 23 2.69 48.45 23.12
C GLY A 23 3.54 47.19 23.26
N GLN A 24 3.17 46.31 24.20
CA GLN A 24 3.84 45.02 24.36
C GLN A 24 3.78 44.27 23.03
N VAL A 25 4.92 44.05 22.40
CA VAL A 25 5.05 43.16 21.24
C VAL A 25 4.85 41.74 21.75
N LEU A 26 3.66 41.19 21.51
CA LEU A 26 3.35 39.80 21.84
C LEU A 26 4.24 38.87 21.01
N SER A 27 4.82 37.86 21.65
CA SER A 27 5.68 36.87 20.98
C SER A 27 4.93 36.15 19.86
N ASP A 28 5.63 35.89 18.75
CA ASP A 28 5.18 35.08 17.62
C ASP A 28 5.73 33.64 17.64
N LEU A 29 6.46 33.27 18.69
CA LEU A 29 7.06 31.95 18.83
C LEU A 29 5.98 30.87 19.02
N ASN A 30 6.03 29.82 18.21
CA ASN A 30 5.05 28.72 18.21
C ASN A 30 5.66 27.37 17.80
N ASP A 31 6.92 27.13 18.17
CA ASP A 31 7.64 25.91 17.78
C ASP A 31 7.54 24.79 18.84
N ILE A 32 7.71 23.54 18.43
CA ILE A 32 7.96 22.38 19.30
C ILE A 32 9.46 22.12 19.31
N THR A 33 10.11 22.27 20.46
CA THR A 33 11.56 22.13 20.61
C THR A 33 11.98 20.73 21.03
N SER A 34 11.07 19.97 21.63
CA SER A 34 11.28 18.57 22.01
C SER A 34 9.95 17.85 22.07
N PHE A 35 9.95 16.62 21.59
CA PHE A 35 8.80 15.73 21.68
C PHE A 35 9.31 14.34 22.05
N SER A 36 8.75 13.74 23.09
CA SER A 36 9.12 12.39 23.50
C SER A 36 7.91 11.64 24.06
N ILE A 37 7.92 10.32 23.92
CA ILE A 37 6.94 9.42 24.52
C ILE A 37 7.75 8.31 25.20
N ASN A 38 7.44 7.97 26.46
CA ASN A 38 8.12 6.90 27.21
C ASN A 38 9.66 6.98 27.15
N GLU A 39 10.22 8.18 27.34
CA GLU A 39 11.68 8.48 27.27
C GLU A 39 12.32 8.41 25.87
N GLN A 40 11.58 7.97 24.85
CA GLN A 40 12.03 7.96 23.47
C GLN A 40 11.84 9.33 22.81
N GLN A 41 12.91 9.90 22.26
CA GLN A 41 12.85 11.18 21.57
C GLN A 41 12.41 11.03 20.11
N GLY A 42 11.51 11.91 19.69
CA GLY A 42 11.13 12.07 18.29
C GLY A 42 12.12 12.90 17.49
N THR A 43 12.26 12.57 16.21
CA THR A 43 13.00 13.38 15.24
C THR A 43 12.07 14.45 14.70
N ILE A 44 12.48 15.72 14.76
CA ILE A 44 11.71 16.86 14.27
C ILE A 44 12.33 17.35 12.96
N ASP A 45 11.58 17.30 11.86
CA ASP A 45 11.96 17.83 10.55
C ASP A 45 10.77 18.53 9.88
N ASN A 46 10.93 19.82 9.53
CA ASN A 46 9.92 20.62 8.81
C ASN A 46 8.47 20.37 9.26
N ASN A 47 8.17 20.62 10.54
CA ASN A 47 6.83 20.43 11.14
C ASN A 47 6.33 18.98 11.21
N THR A 48 7.18 18.00 10.92
CA THR A 48 6.90 16.57 11.10
C THR A 48 7.71 16.05 12.27
N ILE A 49 7.10 15.20 13.10
CA ILE A 49 7.74 14.55 14.24
C ILE A 49 7.56 13.04 14.08
N THR A 50 8.67 12.29 14.07
CA THR A 50 8.64 10.83 13.93
C THR A 50 9.26 10.15 15.14
N LEU A 51 8.59 9.14 15.69
CA LEU A 51 9.09 8.27 16.75
C LEU A 51 9.09 6.81 16.27
N GLU A 52 10.09 6.02 16.66
CA GLU A 52 10.27 4.60 16.29
C GLU A 52 10.31 3.71 17.54
N PHE A 53 9.23 3.01 17.87
CA PHE A 53 9.11 2.17 19.07
C PHE A 53 9.47 0.71 18.83
N ASP A 54 9.81 -0.05 19.86
CA ASP A 54 10.04 -1.49 19.72
C ASP A 54 8.73 -2.27 19.46
N THR A 55 8.85 -3.46 18.86
CA THR A 55 7.73 -4.34 18.50
C THR A 55 6.79 -4.64 19.66
N GLY A 56 5.48 -4.52 19.42
CA GLY A 56 4.43 -4.79 20.40
C GLY A 56 4.20 -3.67 21.42
N THR A 57 4.74 -2.47 21.17
CA THR A 57 4.36 -1.28 21.94
C THR A 57 2.94 -0.88 21.59
N ASP A 58 2.06 -0.82 22.59
CA ASP A 58 0.70 -0.28 22.47
C ASP A 58 0.77 1.24 22.23
N ILE A 59 0.35 1.67 21.03
CA ILE A 59 0.36 3.08 20.61
C ILE A 59 -1.02 3.76 20.68
N THR A 60 -2.05 3.05 21.14
CA THR A 60 -3.44 3.55 21.20
C THR A 60 -3.69 4.51 22.37
N ALA A 61 -2.79 4.49 23.37
CA ALA A 61 -2.94 5.26 24.59
C ALA A 61 -1.60 5.78 25.14
N LEU A 62 -0.94 6.67 24.40
CA LEU A 62 0.35 7.25 24.76
C LEU A 62 0.22 8.68 25.29
N THR A 63 1.07 9.03 26.26
CA THR A 63 1.12 10.40 26.83
C THR A 63 2.46 11.04 26.48
N PRO A 64 2.49 11.99 25.52
CA PRO A 64 3.73 12.66 25.14
C PRO A 64 4.16 13.72 26.14
N LEU A 65 5.47 13.87 26.26
CA LEU A 65 6.15 14.97 26.91
C LEU A 65 6.65 15.94 25.82
N ILE A 66 6.14 17.16 25.86
CA ILE A 66 6.35 18.18 24.82
C ILE A 66 6.99 19.41 25.46
N GLU A 67 8.09 19.87 24.89
CA GLU A 67 8.65 21.21 25.15
C GLU A 67 8.36 22.10 23.95
N HIS A 68 7.86 23.32 24.19
CA HIS A 68 7.43 24.24 23.15
C HIS A 68 7.73 25.69 23.53
N THR A 69 7.75 26.57 22.53
CA THR A 69 7.97 28.02 22.74
C THR A 69 6.68 28.85 22.76
N GLY A 70 5.55 28.27 22.34
CA GLY A 70 4.25 28.97 22.32
C GLY A 70 3.60 29.15 23.68
N LEU A 71 2.50 29.90 23.71
CA LEU A 71 1.68 30.12 24.90
C LEU A 71 0.90 28.87 25.31
N THR A 72 0.36 28.12 24.33
CA THR A 72 -0.39 26.87 24.55
C THR A 72 -0.16 25.88 23.43
N VAL A 73 -0.39 24.59 23.72
CA VAL A 73 -0.39 23.49 22.74
C VAL A 73 -1.72 22.73 22.82
N VAL A 74 -2.23 22.33 21.66
CA VAL A 74 -3.42 21.50 21.51
C VAL A 74 -3.05 20.29 20.64
N PRO A 75 -3.32 19.03 21.04
CA PRO A 75 -3.86 18.60 22.33
C PRO A 75 -3.04 19.07 23.55
N ALA A 76 -3.72 19.22 24.68
CA ALA A 76 -3.09 19.75 25.90
C ALA A 76 -1.96 18.84 26.40
N LEU A 77 -0.94 19.44 27.02
CA LEU A 77 0.18 18.71 27.62
C LEU A 77 -0.31 17.63 28.59
N GLY A 78 0.27 16.44 28.49
CA GLY A 78 -0.10 15.29 29.34
C GLY A 78 -1.44 14.64 29.00
N SER A 79 -2.08 14.99 27.88
CA SER A 79 -3.24 14.25 27.39
C SER A 79 -2.82 12.91 26.76
N VAL A 80 -3.62 11.87 27.02
CA VAL A 80 -3.50 10.58 26.33
C VAL A 80 -3.96 10.77 24.89
N GLN A 81 -3.17 10.28 23.94
CA GLN A 81 -3.48 10.27 22.52
C GLN A 81 -3.35 8.85 21.95
N ASP A 82 -4.14 8.61 20.90
CA ASP A 82 -4.08 7.44 20.05
C ASP A 82 -3.26 7.79 18.80
N PHE A 83 -2.16 7.07 18.59
CA PHE A 83 -1.25 7.28 17.47
C PHE A 83 -1.37 6.20 16.37
N THR A 84 -2.45 5.41 16.37
CA THR A 84 -2.79 4.53 15.22
C THR A 84 -2.86 5.29 13.90
N ASN A 85 -3.19 6.59 13.97
CA ASN A 85 -3.09 7.54 12.87
C ASN A 85 -2.23 8.74 13.28
N PRO A 86 -1.66 9.50 12.32
CA PRO A 86 -0.90 10.71 12.64
C PRO A 86 -1.74 11.72 13.44
N VAL A 87 -1.17 12.23 14.53
CA VAL A 87 -1.83 13.21 15.41
C VAL A 87 -1.28 14.60 15.14
N VAL A 88 -2.17 15.57 14.94
CA VAL A 88 -1.80 16.97 14.70
C VAL A 88 -1.75 17.74 16.03
N TYR A 89 -0.61 18.37 16.30
CA TYR A 89 -0.43 19.30 17.42
C TYR A 89 -0.37 20.74 16.91
N THR A 90 -1.23 21.62 17.43
CA THR A 90 -1.24 23.05 17.16
C THR A 90 -0.63 23.82 18.33
N VAL A 91 0.45 24.55 18.08
CA VAL A 91 1.06 25.48 19.03
C VAL A 91 0.53 26.89 18.75
N VAL A 92 0.07 27.59 19.78
CA VAL A 92 -0.47 28.96 19.68
C VAL A 92 0.50 29.94 20.34
N ALA A 93 0.96 30.95 19.60
CA ALA A 93 1.81 32.04 20.09
C ALA A 93 1.03 33.07 20.94
N GLU A 94 1.72 33.94 21.66
CA GLU A 94 1.09 35.00 22.45
C GLU A 94 0.30 36.00 21.58
N ASN A 95 0.74 36.22 20.33
CA ASN A 95 0.06 37.08 19.37
C ASN A 95 -1.15 36.42 18.68
N GLY A 96 -1.40 35.13 18.96
CA GLY A 96 -2.50 34.34 18.40
C GLY A 96 -2.18 33.58 17.10
N ASN A 97 -0.97 33.72 16.55
CA ASN A 97 -0.53 32.91 15.40
C ASN A 97 -0.39 31.44 15.81
N THR A 98 -0.66 30.53 14.89
CA THR A 98 -0.56 29.10 15.12
C THR A 98 0.43 28.42 14.19
N GLN A 99 0.99 27.31 14.65
CA GLN A 99 1.78 26.40 13.84
C GLN A 99 1.38 24.96 14.16
N GLU A 100 1.26 24.14 13.12
CA GLU A 100 0.87 22.73 13.24
C GLU A 100 2.08 21.82 13.09
N PHE A 101 2.07 20.72 13.83
CA PHE A 101 3.06 19.66 13.78
C PHE A 101 2.35 18.33 13.62
N VAL A 102 2.74 17.55 12.62
CA VAL A 102 2.20 16.21 12.39
C VAL A 102 3.10 15.21 13.09
N VAL A 103 2.56 14.47 14.05
CA VAL A 103 3.28 13.46 14.81
C VAL A 103 2.89 12.08 14.30
N THR A 104 3.89 11.32 13.85
CA THR A 104 3.75 9.93 13.43
C THR A 104 4.54 9.04 14.39
N VAL A 105 3.90 8.02 14.93
CA VAL A 105 4.55 6.98 15.73
C VAL A 105 4.62 5.73 14.87
N ASN A 106 5.83 5.28 14.60
CA ASN A 106 6.13 4.02 13.95
C ASN A 106 6.53 3.01 15.04
N VAL A 107 6.14 1.75 14.86
CA VAL A 107 6.58 0.64 15.70
C VAL A 107 7.48 -0.22 14.83
N ASP A 108 8.74 -0.41 15.22
CA ASP A 108 9.66 -1.42 14.67
C ASP A 108 9.01 -2.78 14.83
N LEU A 109 8.84 -3.46 13.71
CA LEU A 109 8.00 -4.64 13.60
C LEU A 109 8.77 -5.93 13.90
N GLY A 110 10.08 -5.80 14.18
CA GLY A 110 10.97 -6.91 14.38
C GLY A 110 11.14 -7.71 13.10
N THR A 111 12.10 -8.63 13.07
CA THR A 111 12.18 -9.60 11.97
C THR A 111 11.09 -10.63 12.15
N ALA A 112 9.87 -10.35 11.68
CA ALA A 112 8.86 -11.38 11.51
C ALA A 112 9.44 -12.47 10.61
N SER A 113 9.54 -13.70 11.12
CA SER A 113 9.78 -14.86 10.26
C SER A 113 8.46 -15.18 9.57
N GLY A 114 8.30 -14.74 8.32
CA GLY A 114 7.06 -14.91 7.57
C GLY A 114 6.75 -13.74 6.65
N ILE A 115 5.59 -13.78 6.00
CA ILE A 115 5.07 -12.65 5.24
C ILE A 115 4.66 -11.54 6.22
N GLU A 116 4.81 -10.30 5.80
CA GLU A 116 4.21 -9.12 6.42
C GLU A 116 3.37 -8.41 5.37
N PHE A 117 2.18 -8.94 5.14
CA PHE A 117 1.31 -8.50 4.05
C PHE A 117 0.30 -7.52 4.61
N ILE A 118 0.31 -6.30 4.10
CA ILE A 118 -0.57 -5.21 4.55
C ILE A 118 -1.52 -4.86 3.41
N THR A 119 -2.81 -4.83 3.73
CA THR A 119 -3.87 -4.53 2.78
C THR A 119 -4.90 -3.62 3.39
N THR A 120 -5.53 -2.79 2.57
CA THR A 120 -6.65 -1.95 2.99
C THR A 120 -7.94 -2.48 2.37
N TRP A 121 -8.99 -2.54 3.19
CA TRP A 121 -10.31 -3.03 2.83
C TRP A 121 -11.39 -2.01 3.21
N SER A 122 -12.53 -2.01 2.54
CA SER A 122 -13.70 -1.17 2.89
C SER A 122 -14.97 -2.01 2.92
N ALA A 123 -15.33 -2.44 4.13
CA ALA A 123 -16.58 -3.13 4.42
C ALA A 123 -16.72 -3.35 5.93
N LYS A 124 -17.97 -3.53 6.39
CA LYS A 124 -18.26 -3.95 7.76
C LYS A 124 -17.83 -5.40 8.04
N GLU A 125 -17.92 -6.29 7.06
CA GLU A 125 -17.55 -7.70 7.21
C GLU A 125 -16.54 -8.08 6.13
N ILE A 126 -15.33 -8.43 6.57
CA ILE A 126 -14.18 -8.74 5.72
C ILE A 126 -13.81 -10.19 5.93
N THR A 127 -13.59 -10.92 4.83
CA THR A 127 -13.02 -12.26 4.86
C THR A 127 -11.69 -12.25 4.13
N ILE A 128 -10.64 -12.73 4.80
CA ILE A 128 -9.34 -13.00 4.19
C ILE A 128 -9.42 -14.41 3.59
N PRO A 129 -9.44 -14.56 2.26
CA PRO A 129 -9.62 -15.86 1.63
C PRO A 129 -8.28 -16.56 1.38
N THR A 130 -8.27 -17.88 1.55
CA THR A 130 -7.10 -18.74 1.42
C THR A 130 -7.31 -19.80 0.35
N ASP A 131 -6.21 -20.35 -0.16
CA ASP A 131 -6.26 -21.52 -1.04
C ASP A 131 -6.31 -22.80 -0.19
N PRO A 132 -7.41 -23.59 -0.23
CA PRO A 132 -7.54 -24.78 0.60
C PRO A 132 -6.52 -25.88 0.27
N GLU A 133 -5.79 -25.78 -0.84
CA GLU A 133 -4.71 -26.71 -1.22
C GLU A 133 -3.36 -26.39 -0.56
N LEU A 134 -3.23 -25.21 0.07
CA LEU A 134 -2.00 -24.77 0.73
C LEU A 134 -2.09 -24.84 2.25
N THR A 135 -0.92 -24.82 2.90
CA THR A 135 -0.82 -24.84 4.36
C THR A 135 -0.61 -23.43 4.89
N TYR A 136 -1.48 -23.04 5.81
CA TYR A 136 -1.48 -21.74 6.46
C TYR A 136 -1.17 -21.87 7.95
N ASN A 137 -0.49 -20.87 8.49
CA ASN A 137 -0.31 -20.66 9.93
C ASN A 137 0.04 -19.19 10.11
N TYR A 138 -0.97 -18.33 10.01
CA TYR A 138 -0.81 -16.88 10.02
C TYR A 138 -1.56 -16.24 11.18
N ASN A 139 -1.20 -15.00 11.44
CA ASN A 139 -1.83 -14.14 12.42
C ASN A 139 -2.42 -12.92 11.70
N VAL A 140 -3.46 -12.34 12.28
CA VAL A 140 -4.11 -11.14 11.78
C VAL A 140 -4.14 -10.10 12.89
N ASP A 141 -3.75 -8.90 12.51
CA ASP A 141 -3.88 -7.64 13.23
C ASP A 141 -4.86 -6.81 12.38
N TRP A 142 -6.10 -6.68 12.86
CA TRP A 142 -7.24 -6.20 12.08
C TRP A 142 -7.29 -4.68 11.92
N ASP A 143 -6.63 -3.95 12.81
CA ASP A 143 -6.53 -2.49 12.79
C ASP A 143 -5.09 -1.98 12.55
N ASN A 144 -4.14 -2.90 12.37
CA ASN A 144 -2.73 -2.62 12.12
C ASN A 144 -2.11 -1.75 13.22
N ASP A 145 -2.52 -1.97 14.48
CA ASP A 145 -2.01 -1.26 15.65
C ASP A 145 -0.70 -1.87 16.21
N GLY A 146 -0.25 -2.98 15.62
CA GLY A 146 0.94 -3.73 16.03
C GLY A 146 0.66 -4.85 17.03
N ILE A 147 -0.59 -5.04 17.43
CA ILE A 147 -1.07 -6.09 18.32
C ILE A 147 -1.80 -7.15 17.50
N VAL A 148 -1.40 -8.40 17.67
CA VAL A 148 -2.08 -9.52 17.02
C VAL A 148 -3.42 -9.80 17.70
N ASP A 149 -4.52 -9.64 16.97
CA ASP A 149 -5.87 -9.99 17.41
C ASP A 149 -6.13 -11.49 17.34
N GLU A 150 -5.74 -12.11 16.21
CA GLU A 150 -6.04 -13.49 15.88
C GLU A 150 -4.75 -14.22 15.49
N SER A 151 -4.55 -15.43 15.99
CA SER A 151 -3.29 -16.17 15.79
C SER A 151 -3.50 -17.63 15.45
N GLY A 152 -2.56 -18.19 14.69
CA GLY A 152 -2.57 -19.60 14.33
C GLY A 152 -3.67 -20.00 13.33
N ILE A 153 -4.06 -19.08 12.46
CA ILE A 153 -5.11 -19.28 11.47
C ILE A 153 -4.60 -20.19 10.33
N THR A 154 -5.41 -21.19 9.96
CA THR A 154 -5.04 -22.23 8.98
C THR A 154 -5.91 -22.28 7.73
N GLY A 155 -6.79 -21.29 7.55
CA GLY A 155 -7.71 -21.19 6.41
C GLY A 155 -8.35 -19.80 6.37
N ASP A 156 -9.52 -19.68 5.77
CA ASP A 156 -10.25 -18.41 5.73
C ASP A 156 -10.58 -17.91 7.14
N ILE A 157 -10.57 -16.59 7.32
CA ILE A 157 -11.05 -15.93 8.53
C ILE A 157 -11.90 -14.72 8.18
N THR A 158 -12.99 -14.55 8.94
CA THR A 158 -13.93 -13.43 8.79
C THR A 158 -13.95 -12.61 10.06
N HIS A 159 -13.91 -11.29 9.91
CA HIS A 159 -14.09 -10.34 11.00
C HIS A 159 -15.21 -9.36 10.67
N THR A 160 -15.93 -8.90 11.71
CA THR A 160 -17.00 -7.91 11.59
C THR A 160 -16.67 -6.68 12.42
N PHE A 161 -16.41 -5.58 11.73
CA PHE A 161 -16.17 -4.26 12.30
C PHE A 161 -17.47 -3.56 12.71
N ASP A 162 -17.34 -2.51 13.54
CA ASP A 162 -18.47 -1.68 13.93
C ASP A 162 -18.98 -0.82 12.77
N THR A 163 -18.08 -0.32 11.92
CA THR A 163 -18.35 0.55 10.76
C THR A 163 -17.91 -0.10 9.45
N ASP A 164 -18.37 0.43 8.32
CA ASP A 164 -17.97 0.06 6.96
C ASP A 164 -16.88 0.98 6.37
N GLU A 165 -16.14 1.67 7.24
CA GLU A 165 -15.01 2.53 6.88
C GLU A 165 -13.82 1.70 6.32
N GLU A 166 -12.74 2.39 5.98
CA GLU A 166 -11.51 1.72 5.54
C GLU A 166 -10.77 1.11 6.74
N HIS A 167 -10.33 -0.15 6.57
CA HIS A 167 -9.61 -0.92 7.59
C HIS A 167 -8.28 -1.39 6.98
N THR A 168 -7.18 -0.99 7.61
CA THR A 168 -5.84 -1.46 7.27
C THR A 168 -5.54 -2.71 8.08
N ILE A 169 -5.33 -3.82 7.38
CA ILE A 169 -5.17 -5.13 7.99
C ILE A 169 -3.76 -5.62 7.72
N ARG A 170 -3.12 -6.14 8.77
CA ARG A 170 -1.79 -6.70 8.72
C ARG A 170 -1.80 -8.20 8.98
N ILE A 171 -1.19 -8.94 8.07
CA ILE A 171 -1.07 -10.40 8.14
C ILE A 171 0.40 -10.77 8.35
N THR A 172 0.65 -11.57 9.38
CA THR A 172 1.99 -12.09 9.68
C THR A 172 2.05 -13.61 9.72
N GLY A 173 3.24 -14.20 9.55
CA GLY A 173 3.46 -15.64 9.66
C GLY A 173 3.43 -16.37 8.31
N THR A 174 2.91 -17.60 8.28
CA THR A 174 2.87 -18.44 7.07
C THR A 174 1.58 -18.20 6.29
N PHE A 175 1.64 -17.32 5.29
CA PHE A 175 0.52 -16.91 4.44
C PHE A 175 0.86 -17.04 2.95
N PRO A 176 0.98 -18.26 2.40
CA PRO A 176 1.64 -18.49 1.11
C PRO A 176 0.86 -18.05 -0.14
N SER A 177 -0.41 -17.67 0.00
CA SER A 177 -1.28 -17.21 -1.08
C SER A 177 -2.53 -16.53 -0.52
N ILE A 178 -3.08 -15.59 -1.27
CA ILE A 178 -4.46 -15.09 -1.11
C ILE A 178 -5.23 -15.50 -2.37
N GLN A 179 -6.48 -15.97 -2.26
CA GLN A 179 -7.19 -16.49 -3.42
C GLN A 179 -8.68 -16.12 -3.41
N PHE A 180 -9.10 -15.25 -4.34
CA PHE A 180 -10.49 -14.79 -4.41
C PHE A 180 -11.39 -15.65 -5.32
N ASP A 181 -10.83 -16.55 -6.12
CA ASP A 181 -11.56 -17.43 -7.05
C ASP A 181 -12.54 -18.38 -6.33
N ASN A 182 -12.19 -18.82 -5.12
CA ASN A 182 -12.97 -19.76 -4.33
C ASN A 182 -13.96 -19.08 -3.37
N SER A 183 -14.07 -17.74 -3.39
CA SER A 183 -14.98 -17.03 -2.50
C SER A 183 -16.43 -17.31 -2.86
N THR A 184 -17.19 -17.92 -1.93
CA THR A 184 -18.65 -18.03 -2.07
C THR A 184 -19.36 -16.68 -1.96
N ASP A 185 -18.64 -15.66 -1.48
CA ASP A 185 -19.08 -14.27 -1.44
C ASP A 185 -18.42 -13.48 -2.59
N GLU A 186 -19.11 -13.39 -3.72
CA GLU A 186 -18.68 -12.57 -4.87
C GLU A 186 -18.50 -11.10 -4.48
N ALA A 187 -19.20 -10.61 -3.45
CA ALA A 187 -19.01 -9.25 -2.97
C ALA A 187 -17.66 -9.07 -2.27
N ASN A 188 -17.06 -10.13 -1.71
CA ASN A 188 -15.79 -10.05 -1.00
C ASN A 188 -14.64 -9.52 -1.87
N LYS A 189 -14.66 -9.85 -3.16
CA LYS A 189 -13.67 -9.38 -4.16
C LYS A 189 -13.62 -7.85 -4.27
N SER A 190 -14.77 -7.20 -4.10
CA SER A 190 -14.90 -5.74 -4.16
C SER A 190 -14.51 -5.02 -2.86
N LYS A 191 -14.32 -5.76 -1.76
CA LYS A 191 -14.03 -5.18 -0.44
C LYS A 191 -12.55 -4.86 -0.25
N ILE A 192 -11.64 -5.60 -0.88
CA ILE A 192 -10.21 -5.23 -0.89
C ILE A 192 -10.02 -4.05 -1.83
N ILE A 193 -9.38 -2.99 -1.34
CA ILE A 193 -9.18 -1.75 -2.10
C ILE A 193 -7.69 -1.42 -2.30
N SER A 194 -6.80 -1.97 -1.47
CA SER A 194 -5.36 -1.75 -1.60
C SER A 194 -4.51 -2.96 -1.19
N VAL A 195 -3.42 -3.19 -1.91
CA VAL A 195 -2.24 -3.92 -1.42
C VAL A 195 -1.16 -2.88 -1.13
N ASP A 196 -0.93 -2.64 0.16
CA ASP A 196 -0.05 -1.58 0.65
C ASP A 196 1.39 -2.05 0.86
N GLN A 197 1.55 -3.35 1.17
CA GLN A 197 2.86 -3.99 1.31
C GLN A 197 2.75 -5.48 0.99
N TRP A 198 3.66 -6.02 0.16
CA TRP A 198 3.74 -7.47 -0.15
C TRP A 198 4.35 -8.29 0.98
N GLY A 199 5.30 -7.71 1.69
CA GLY A 199 6.06 -8.33 2.77
C GLY A 199 7.26 -9.14 2.27
N THR A 200 8.10 -9.57 3.22
CA THR A 200 9.36 -10.26 2.93
C THR A 200 9.25 -11.78 2.83
N GLY A 201 8.07 -12.34 3.08
CA GLY A 201 7.90 -13.78 3.08
C GLY A 201 7.64 -14.35 1.67
N VAL A 202 7.90 -15.66 1.54
CA VAL A 202 7.90 -16.35 0.25
C VAL A 202 6.49 -16.75 -0.16
N TRP A 203 6.04 -16.26 -1.31
CA TRP A 203 4.77 -16.67 -1.90
C TRP A 203 4.93 -18.04 -2.58
N LEU A 204 3.92 -18.92 -2.42
CA LEU A 204 3.87 -20.20 -3.13
C LEU A 204 2.95 -20.14 -4.34
N SER A 205 1.93 -19.28 -4.31
CA SER A 205 1.03 -19.05 -5.43
C SER A 205 0.49 -17.62 -5.40
N MET A 206 0.47 -16.98 -6.57
CA MET A 206 -0.32 -15.76 -6.80
C MET A 206 -1.33 -15.93 -7.94
N ALA A 207 -1.59 -17.18 -8.34
CA ALA A 207 -2.58 -17.46 -9.35
C ALA A 207 -3.98 -17.09 -8.82
N ARG A 208 -4.70 -16.27 -9.57
CA ARG A 208 -6.07 -15.79 -9.23
C ARG A 208 -6.17 -15.03 -7.90
N SER A 209 -5.07 -14.43 -7.44
CA SER A 209 -5.03 -13.75 -6.14
C SER A 209 -5.85 -12.46 -6.05
N PHE A 210 -6.15 -11.80 -7.16
CA PHE A 210 -6.95 -10.57 -7.20
C PHE A 210 -7.91 -10.55 -8.38
N ILE A 211 -8.43 -11.73 -8.73
CA ILE A 211 -9.45 -11.88 -9.78
C ILE A 211 -10.71 -11.09 -9.41
N ASP A 212 -11.18 -10.27 -10.35
CA ASP A 212 -12.34 -9.39 -10.26
C ASP A 212 -12.33 -8.45 -9.03
N CYS A 213 -11.15 -8.15 -8.48
CA CYS A 213 -10.99 -7.14 -7.43
C CYS A 213 -11.08 -5.74 -8.03
N ILE A 214 -12.30 -5.33 -8.40
CA ILE A 214 -12.57 -4.13 -9.21
C ILE A 214 -12.13 -2.80 -8.59
N ASN A 215 -12.00 -2.75 -7.25
CA ASN A 215 -11.60 -1.56 -6.49
C ASN A 215 -10.12 -1.56 -6.10
N LEU A 216 -9.36 -2.58 -6.51
CA LEU A 216 -7.99 -2.79 -6.06
C LEU A 216 -7.01 -1.80 -6.69
N LYS A 217 -6.25 -1.14 -5.83
CA LYS A 217 -4.99 -0.45 -6.14
C LYS A 217 -3.82 -1.23 -5.54
N VAL A 218 -2.63 -1.02 -6.09
CA VAL A 218 -1.39 -1.61 -5.58
C VAL A 218 -0.33 -0.51 -5.47
N PRO A 219 -0.39 0.32 -4.42
CA PRO A 219 0.63 1.34 -4.14
C PRO A 219 1.91 0.75 -3.53
N ALA A 220 1.93 -0.54 -3.16
CA ALA A 220 3.09 -1.21 -2.60
C ALA A 220 4.37 -0.93 -3.38
N THR A 221 5.43 -0.54 -2.65
CA THR A 221 6.75 -0.21 -3.21
C THR A 221 7.80 -1.29 -2.93
N ASP A 222 7.49 -2.21 -2.02
CA ASP A 222 8.29 -3.38 -1.77
C ASP A 222 8.07 -4.45 -2.86
N ILE A 223 8.98 -5.42 -2.92
CA ILE A 223 9.01 -6.43 -3.97
C ILE A 223 8.59 -7.77 -3.37
N PRO A 224 7.57 -8.46 -3.92
CA PRO A 224 7.19 -9.78 -3.43
C PRO A 224 8.29 -10.81 -3.72
N ASP A 225 8.56 -11.71 -2.77
CA ASP A 225 9.42 -12.87 -3.03
C ASP A 225 8.62 -13.94 -3.80
N LEU A 226 8.84 -13.98 -5.11
CA LEU A 226 8.23 -14.92 -6.06
C LEU A 226 9.11 -16.16 -6.32
N SER A 227 10.15 -16.41 -5.51
CA SER A 227 11.13 -17.46 -5.78
C SER A 227 10.53 -18.87 -5.86
N ASN A 228 9.38 -19.12 -5.22
CA ASN A 228 8.65 -20.38 -5.30
C ASN A 228 7.38 -20.33 -6.17
N VAL A 229 7.07 -19.18 -6.78
CA VAL A 229 5.89 -19.02 -7.62
C VAL A 229 6.21 -19.43 -9.05
N SER A 230 5.52 -20.46 -9.55
CA SER A 230 5.62 -20.88 -10.96
C SER A 230 4.44 -20.41 -11.82
N ASN A 231 3.40 -19.84 -11.22
CA ASN A 231 2.13 -19.52 -11.88
C ASN A 231 1.57 -18.17 -11.37
N LEU A 232 1.46 -17.20 -12.28
CA LEU A 232 0.82 -15.88 -12.05
C LEU A 232 -0.47 -15.72 -12.86
N SER A 233 -1.02 -16.82 -13.38
CA SER A 233 -2.20 -16.77 -14.24
C SER A 233 -3.38 -16.12 -13.54
N LEU A 234 -4.07 -15.27 -14.28
CA LEU A 234 -5.31 -14.60 -13.86
C LEU A 234 -5.17 -13.77 -12.57
N MET A 235 -3.96 -13.42 -12.14
CA MET A 235 -3.71 -12.71 -10.88
C MET A 235 -4.55 -11.45 -10.76
N PHE A 236 -4.67 -10.67 -11.83
CA PHE A 236 -5.44 -9.42 -11.90
C PHE A 236 -6.54 -9.45 -12.97
N LEU A 237 -7.04 -10.64 -13.35
CA LEU A 237 -8.14 -10.76 -14.30
C LEU A 237 -9.32 -9.90 -13.82
N GLY A 238 -9.81 -8.97 -14.63
CA GLY A 238 -11.00 -8.16 -14.34
C GLY A 238 -10.82 -7.10 -13.25
N ALA A 239 -9.62 -6.93 -12.68
CA ALA A 239 -9.31 -5.88 -11.72
C ALA A 239 -9.25 -4.51 -12.44
N SER A 240 -10.42 -3.91 -12.67
CA SER A 240 -10.64 -2.88 -13.68
C SER A 240 -9.78 -1.62 -13.55
N ILE A 241 -9.36 -1.27 -12.33
CA ILE A 241 -8.59 -0.04 -12.05
C ILE A 241 -7.12 -0.29 -11.71
N VAL A 242 -6.68 -1.56 -11.73
CA VAL A 242 -5.33 -1.91 -11.28
C VAL A 242 -4.29 -1.45 -12.31
N ASN A 243 -3.18 -0.92 -11.83
CA ASN A 243 -2.00 -0.61 -12.63
C ASN A 243 -0.74 -0.66 -11.73
N PRO A 244 -0.30 -1.85 -11.32
CA PRO A 244 0.78 -2.01 -10.36
C PRO A 244 2.14 -1.68 -10.99
N ASP A 245 3.06 -1.12 -10.21
CA ASP A 245 4.49 -1.15 -10.58
C ASP A 245 5.04 -2.55 -10.32
N VAL A 246 5.28 -3.28 -11.39
CA VAL A 246 5.81 -4.65 -11.37
C VAL A 246 7.18 -4.75 -12.03
N SER A 247 7.80 -3.61 -12.32
CA SER A 247 9.04 -3.54 -13.12
C SER A 247 10.22 -4.28 -12.46
N ASN A 248 10.21 -4.37 -11.12
CA ASN A 248 11.25 -5.01 -10.31
C ASN A 248 10.89 -6.42 -9.82
N TRP A 249 9.75 -7.00 -10.24
CA TRP A 249 9.39 -8.36 -9.84
C TRP A 249 10.31 -9.40 -10.50
N ASP A 250 10.88 -10.30 -9.70
CA ASP A 250 11.65 -11.44 -10.22
C ASP A 250 10.72 -12.58 -10.62
N ILE A 251 10.38 -12.63 -11.90
CA ILE A 251 9.54 -13.70 -12.48
C ILE A 251 10.35 -14.86 -13.07
N SER A 252 11.65 -14.99 -12.78
CA SER A 252 12.54 -15.97 -13.44
C SER A 252 12.20 -17.44 -13.15
N ASN A 253 11.30 -17.71 -12.20
CA ASN A 253 10.74 -19.04 -11.92
C ASN A 253 9.33 -19.25 -12.49
N VAL A 254 8.68 -18.21 -13.00
CA VAL A 254 7.32 -18.27 -13.50
C VAL A 254 7.28 -18.95 -14.87
N THR A 255 6.30 -19.82 -15.05
CA THR A 255 6.10 -20.62 -16.28
C THR A 255 4.81 -20.24 -17.01
N THR A 256 3.85 -19.61 -16.33
CA THR A 256 2.61 -19.12 -16.94
C THR A 256 2.23 -17.74 -16.41
N LEU A 257 1.90 -16.86 -17.35
CA LEU A 257 1.37 -15.50 -17.19
C LEU A 257 -0.04 -15.39 -17.79
N ALA A 258 -0.68 -16.53 -18.08
CA ALA A 258 -1.93 -16.59 -18.83
C ALA A 258 -3.01 -15.70 -18.19
N GLY A 259 -3.50 -14.74 -18.96
CA GLY A 259 -4.52 -13.77 -18.56
C GLY A 259 -4.22 -12.96 -17.30
N MET A 260 -2.94 -12.76 -16.94
CA MET A 260 -2.56 -12.03 -15.72
C MET A 260 -3.24 -10.64 -15.62
N PHE A 261 -3.35 -9.90 -16.71
CA PHE A 261 -4.02 -8.59 -16.81
C PHE A 261 -5.23 -8.63 -17.76
N PHE A 262 -5.81 -9.80 -17.99
CA PHE A 262 -6.95 -9.94 -18.90
C PHE A 262 -8.14 -9.13 -18.36
N LEU A 263 -8.73 -8.26 -19.19
CA LEU A 263 -9.82 -7.33 -18.81
C LEU A 263 -9.47 -6.34 -17.67
N ALA A 264 -8.20 -6.17 -17.32
CA ALA A 264 -7.75 -5.13 -16.38
C ALA A 264 -7.68 -3.78 -17.11
N SER A 265 -8.81 -3.10 -17.23
CA SER A 265 -9.02 -1.99 -18.18
C SER A 265 -8.09 -0.78 -18.03
N LEU A 266 -7.46 -0.57 -16.87
CA LEU A 266 -6.47 0.49 -16.66
C LEU A 266 -5.02 -0.02 -16.58
N ALA A 267 -4.80 -1.32 -16.71
CA ALA A 267 -3.46 -1.90 -16.60
C ALA A 267 -2.59 -1.48 -17.80
N ASN A 268 -1.49 -0.79 -17.50
CA ASN A 268 -0.42 -0.43 -18.42
C ASN A 268 0.96 -0.64 -17.74
N PRO A 269 1.26 -1.84 -17.20
CA PRO A 269 2.51 -2.08 -16.50
C PRO A 269 3.70 -2.07 -17.46
N ASP A 270 4.84 -1.53 -17.02
CA ASP A 270 6.12 -1.71 -17.71
C ASP A 270 6.77 -3.03 -17.26
N ILE A 271 6.66 -4.06 -18.11
CA ILE A 271 7.25 -5.38 -17.88
C ILE A 271 8.48 -5.64 -18.77
N SER A 272 9.05 -4.59 -19.36
CA SER A 272 10.14 -4.73 -20.32
C SER A 272 11.45 -5.26 -19.72
N ASN A 273 11.56 -5.35 -18.39
CA ASN A 273 12.72 -5.92 -17.69
C ASN A 273 12.56 -7.39 -17.29
N TRP A 274 11.38 -7.99 -17.52
CA TRP A 274 11.09 -9.33 -17.05
C TRP A 274 11.90 -10.41 -17.80
N ASN A 275 12.42 -11.38 -17.05
CA ASN A 275 13.05 -12.57 -17.61
C ASN A 275 11.99 -13.64 -17.94
N ILE A 276 11.63 -13.78 -19.21
CA ILE A 276 10.58 -14.70 -19.68
C ILE A 276 11.11 -16.06 -20.13
N SER A 277 12.38 -16.39 -19.84
CA SER A 277 13.04 -17.60 -20.34
C SER A 277 12.36 -18.93 -19.97
N LYS A 278 11.52 -18.94 -18.92
CA LYS A 278 10.73 -20.11 -18.51
C LYS A 278 9.24 -20.02 -18.86
N VAL A 279 8.77 -18.88 -19.36
CA VAL A 279 7.35 -18.68 -19.68
C VAL A 279 6.99 -19.53 -20.90
N THR A 280 6.00 -20.38 -20.72
CA THR A 280 5.44 -21.27 -21.75
C THR A 280 4.05 -20.84 -22.21
N ASP A 281 3.37 -20.01 -21.41
CA ASP A 281 2.03 -19.51 -21.72
C ASP A 281 1.84 -18.09 -21.17
N ALA A 282 1.53 -17.16 -22.08
CA ALA A 282 1.12 -15.79 -21.79
C ALA A 282 -0.16 -15.43 -22.59
N GLY A 283 -0.97 -16.45 -22.90
CA GLY A 283 -2.21 -16.27 -23.65
C GLY A 283 -3.17 -15.33 -22.91
N LEU A 284 -3.87 -14.47 -23.67
CA LEU A 284 -4.82 -13.47 -23.17
C LEU A 284 -4.24 -12.41 -22.20
N MET A 285 -2.92 -12.41 -21.93
CA MET A 285 -2.30 -11.66 -20.85
C MET A 285 -2.74 -10.20 -20.75
N PHE A 286 -2.83 -9.49 -21.87
CA PHE A 286 -3.17 -8.07 -21.97
C PHE A 286 -4.46 -7.79 -22.77
N ASN A 287 -5.22 -8.81 -23.13
CA ASN A 287 -6.46 -8.59 -23.89
C ASN A 287 -7.43 -7.72 -23.07
N GLY A 288 -7.90 -6.61 -23.64
CA GLY A 288 -8.79 -5.66 -22.94
C GLY A 288 -8.12 -4.90 -21.78
N SER A 289 -6.79 -4.82 -21.75
CA SER A 289 -6.03 -3.91 -20.89
C SER A 289 -5.78 -2.57 -21.58
N ALA A 290 -5.18 -1.61 -20.86
CA ALA A 290 -4.76 -0.32 -21.41
C ALA A 290 -3.26 -0.30 -21.76
N LEU A 291 -2.68 -1.47 -22.13
CA LEU A 291 -1.27 -1.56 -22.50
C LEU A 291 -0.97 -0.55 -23.63
N SER A 292 -0.09 0.38 -23.34
CA SER A 292 0.30 1.43 -24.29
C SER A 292 1.24 0.90 -25.36
N THR A 293 1.20 1.52 -26.55
CA THR A 293 2.14 1.25 -27.65
C THR A 293 3.59 1.36 -27.20
N GLU A 294 3.92 2.33 -26.35
CA GLU A 294 5.28 2.50 -25.82
C GLU A 294 5.73 1.30 -24.98
N ASN A 295 4.89 0.84 -24.04
CA ASN A 295 5.23 -0.32 -23.21
C ASN A 295 5.22 -1.61 -24.03
N TYR A 296 4.33 -1.71 -25.03
CA TYR A 296 4.29 -2.87 -25.91
C TYR A 296 5.54 -2.97 -26.80
N ASP A 297 6.04 -1.86 -27.33
CA ASP A 297 7.31 -1.81 -28.06
C ASP A 297 8.46 -2.33 -27.19
N LYS A 298 8.61 -1.77 -25.98
CA LYS A 298 9.70 -2.15 -25.06
C LYS A 298 9.66 -3.63 -24.71
N LEU A 299 8.47 -4.18 -24.42
CA LEU A 299 8.36 -5.59 -24.05
C LEU A 299 8.64 -6.52 -25.24
N LEU A 300 8.16 -6.19 -26.45
CA LEU A 300 8.44 -6.99 -27.65
C LEU A 300 9.95 -7.06 -27.91
N ILE A 301 10.61 -5.90 -27.88
CA ILE A 301 12.06 -5.78 -28.09
C ILE A 301 12.83 -6.59 -27.06
N ASN A 302 12.47 -6.49 -25.79
CA ASN A 302 13.16 -7.24 -24.74
C ASN A 302 12.95 -8.75 -24.90
N PHE A 303 11.71 -9.21 -25.11
CA PHE A 303 11.39 -10.64 -25.22
C PHE A 303 12.09 -11.31 -26.41
N ALA A 304 12.22 -10.59 -27.54
CA ALA A 304 12.96 -11.08 -28.70
C ALA A 304 14.49 -11.13 -28.49
N ASN A 305 15.03 -10.37 -27.55
CA ASN A 305 16.47 -10.26 -27.30
C ASN A 305 16.99 -11.11 -26.12
N GLN A 306 16.14 -11.97 -25.56
CA GLN A 306 16.52 -12.90 -24.49
C GLN A 306 16.29 -14.37 -24.87
N THR A 307 16.77 -15.27 -24.01
CA THR A 307 16.41 -16.69 -24.11
C THR A 307 14.91 -16.82 -23.85
N ARG A 308 14.20 -17.57 -24.69
CA ARG A 308 12.73 -17.71 -24.65
C ARG A 308 12.32 -19.12 -25.05
N GLN A 309 11.13 -19.54 -24.62
CA GLN A 309 10.54 -20.80 -25.05
C GLN A 309 9.93 -20.68 -26.45
N ASN A 310 9.76 -21.83 -27.12
CA ASN A 310 9.00 -21.91 -28.35
C ASN A 310 7.51 -22.15 -28.06
N ASP A 311 6.66 -21.94 -29.07
CA ASP A 311 5.23 -22.30 -29.05
C ASP A 311 4.42 -21.55 -27.97
N VAL A 312 4.89 -20.37 -27.57
CA VAL A 312 4.22 -19.53 -26.55
C VAL A 312 3.06 -18.76 -27.17
N SER A 313 1.89 -18.79 -26.52
CA SER A 313 0.80 -17.87 -26.85
C SER A 313 0.97 -16.56 -26.11
N PHE A 314 0.72 -15.43 -26.77
CA PHE A 314 0.72 -14.10 -26.18
C PHE A 314 -0.50 -13.31 -26.68
N GLY A 315 -1.29 -12.76 -25.75
CA GLY A 315 -2.47 -11.96 -26.09
C GLY A 315 -2.32 -10.50 -25.68
N ALA A 316 -2.48 -9.60 -26.65
CA ALA A 316 -2.57 -8.15 -26.49
C ALA A 316 -3.53 -7.55 -27.54
N ILE A 317 -4.74 -8.14 -27.68
CA ILE A 317 -5.79 -7.62 -28.57
C ILE A 317 -6.11 -6.17 -28.19
N ASP A 318 -6.41 -5.34 -29.19
CA ASP A 318 -6.64 -3.90 -29.07
C ASP A 318 -5.36 -3.09 -28.72
N THR A 319 -4.19 -3.73 -28.77
CA THR A 319 -2.87 -3.08 -28.57
C THR A 319 -2.07 -3.08 -29.86
N THR A 320 -1.52 -1.91 -30.22
CA THR A 320 -0.62 -1.73 -31.37
C THR A 320 0.81 -1.48 -30.93
N PHE A 321 1.78 -1.83 -31.78
CA PHE A 321 3.21 -1.49 -31.63
C PHE A 321 3.64 -0.51 -32.75
N CYS A 322 4.81 0.11 -32.65
CA CYS A 322 5.19 1.21 -33.55
C CYS A 322 6.60 1.16 -34.13
N SER A 323 7.61 0.99 -33.29
CA SER A 323 9.02 1.08 -33.70
C SER A 323 9.42 0.01 -34.71
N ASP A 324 10.43 0.32 -35.52
CA ASP A 324 11.06 -0.65 -36.43
C ASP A 324 11.67 -1.80 -35.63
N GLU A 325 12.28 -1.51 -34.48
CA GLU A 325 12.83 -2.51 -33.57
C GLU A 325 11.73 -3.44 -33.01
N ALA A 326 10.56 -2.91 -32.63
CA ALA A 326 9.44 -3.74 -32.21
C ALA A 326 8.87 -4.57 -33.37
N THR A 327 8.89 -4.04 -34.59
CA THR A 327 8.48 -4.76 -35.81
C THR A 327 9.36 -5.98 -36.04
N ASP A 328 10.69 -5.80 -36.00
CA ASP A 328 11.67 -6.87 -36.15
C ASP A 328 11.61 -7.87 -34.99
N ALA A 329 11.43 -7.37 -33.76
CA ALA A 329 11.29 -8.19 -32.57
C ALA A 329 10.05 -9.09 -32.62
N ARG A 330 8.89 -8.55 -32.99
CA ARG A 330 7.66 -9.34 -33.16
C ARG A 330 7.81 -10.38 -34.26
N ALA A 331 8.43 -10.03 -35.39
CA ALA A 331 8.72 -10.97 -36.46
C ALA A 331 9.64 -12.11 -35.99
N THR A 332 10.63 -11.80 -35.15
CA THR A 332 11.55 -12.77 -34.54
C THR A 332 10.82 -13.74 -33.60
N LEU A 333 9.95 -13.24 -32.73
CA LEU A 333 9.12 -14.08 -31.84
C LEU A 333 8.26 -15.07 -32.62
N ILE A 334 7.61 -14.62 -33.70
CA ILE A 334 6.75 -15.45 -34.53
C ILE A 334 7.55 -16.45 -35.37
N SER A 335 8.57 -16.00 -36.09
CA SER A 335 9.23 -16.81 -37.12
C SER A 335 10.32 -17.73 -36.59
N GLU A 336 11.03 -17.33 -35.52
CA GLU A 336 12.13 -18.11 -34.95
C GLU A 336 11.71 -18.96 -33.76
N SER A 337 10.64 -18.56 -33.06
CA SER A 337 10.17 -19.24 -31.84
C SER A 337 8.74 -19.75 -31.92
N ASN A 338 8.08 -19.62 -33.08
CA ASN A 338 6.71 -20.09 -33.30
C ASN A 338 5.70 -19.53 -32.28
N TRP A 339 5.88 -18.28 -31.84
CA TRP A 339 4.92 -17.64 -30.95
C TRP A 339 3.60 -17.36 -31.69
N SER A 340 2.49 -17.58 -30.99
CA SER A 340 1.16 -17.17 -31.43
C SER A 340 0.79 -15.85 -30.74
N ILE A 341 1.06 -14.74 -31.43
CA ILE A 341 0.78 -13.38 -30.96
C ILE A 341 -0.56 -12.91 -31.51
N LEU A 342 -1.49 -12.55 -30.62
CA LEU A 342 -2.79 -11.95 -30.96
C LEU A 342 -2.80 -10.49 -30.50
N ASP A 343 -2.55 -9.57 -31.43
CA ASP A 343 -2.51 -8.12 -31.25
C ASP A 343 -3.09 -7.40 -32.49
N ASP A 344 -3.12 -6.06 -32.46
CA ASP A 344 -3.67 -5.24 -33.56
C ASP A 344 -2.61 -4.85 -34.62
N GLY A 345 -1.40 -5.40 -34.50
CA GLY A 345 -0.31 -5.15 -35.44
C GLY A 345 0.39 -3.80 -35.25
N ARG A 346 1.16 -3.39 -36.27
CA ARG A 346 1.84 -2.08 -36.28
C ARG A 346 0.80 -1.00 -36.49
N ASP A 347 0.82 0.05 -35.66
CA ASP A 347 -0.07 1.20 -35.88
C ASP A 347 0.25 1.86 -37.23
N ALA A 348 -0.79 2.11 -38.01
CA ALA A 348 -0.69 2.72 -39.34
C ALA A 348 -0.19 4.17 -39.31
N GLN A 349 -0.20 4.82 -38.15
CA GLN A 349 0.29 6.19 -37.95
C GLN A 349 1.77 6.26 -37.55
N CYS A 350 2.44 5.12 -37.41
CA CYS A 350 3.86 5.07 -37.10
C CYS A 350 4.70 5.55 -38.27
N GLU A 351 5.55 6.55 -38.02
CA GLU A 351 6.48 7.11 -38.99
C GLU A 351 7.56 6.10 -39.43
#